data_AF-A0A0D7PFB0-F1
#
_entry.id   AF-A0A0D7PFB0-F1
#
_cell.length_a   1.000
_cell.length_b   1.000
_cell.length_c   1.000
_cell.angle_alpha   90.00
_cell.angle_beta   90.00
_cell.angle_gamma   90.00
#
_symmetry.space_group_name_H-M   'P 1'
#
loop_
_entity.id
_entity.type
_entity.pdbx_description
1 polymer ?
#
loop_
_entity_poly.entity_id
_entity_poly.type
_entity_poly.pdbx_seq_one_letter_code
_entity_poly.pdbx_strand_id
1 'polypeptide(L)'
;MRSADDPWLLLDPESGAEIKVCRLTPSTGEIVCLIRVPAGQTLAKHYHSGTVAVYTIEGSWSYGEGWIADAGDVVYEPAGSTHAPTMTGKGPTTIFAIIQGAFEFVDDAGQILARCTWKALNDVYIEHCKKHGLKMRDLTA
;
A
#
# COMPACT_ATOMS: atom_id res chain seq x y z
N MET A 1 -9.09 12.86 15.91
CA MET A 1 -9.49 11.66 15.13
C MET A 1 -8.26 10.80 15.00
N ARG A 2 -8.39 9.49 15.16
CA ARG A 2 -7.27 8.55 15.13
C ARG A 2 -7.14 7.97 13.72
N SER A 3 -5.93 7.57 13.33
CA SER A 3 -5.74 6.82 12.08
C SER A 3 -6.55 5.53 12.02
N ALA A 4 -6.89 4.94 13.19
CA ALA A 4 -7.78 3.79 13.27
C ALA A 4 -9.18 4.05 12.70
N ASP A 5 -9.65 5.30 12.77
CA ASP A 5 -10.99 5.73 12.34
C ASP A 5 -11.06 6.01 10.83
N ASP A 6 -9.92 6.11 10.15
CA ASP A 6 -9.87 6.35 8.70
C ASP A 6 -10.36 5.12 7.92
N PRO A 7 -11.05 5.31 6.78
CA PRO A 7 -11.58 4.23 5.96
C PRO A 7 -10.47 3.40 5.31
N TRP A 8 -10.78 2.14 5.04
CA TRP A 8 -10.06 1.34 4.06
C TRP A 8 -10.56 1.71 2.66
N LEU A 9 -9.63 1.95 1.75
CA LEU A 9 -9.89 2.31 0.36
C LEU A 9 -9.46 1.14 -0.53
N LEU A 10 -10.26 0.81 -1.54
CA LEU A 10 -9.88 -0.21 -2.51
C LEU A 10 -8.61 0.25 -3.25
N LEU A 11 -7.56 -0.56 -3.20
CA LEU A 11 -6.27 -0.29 -3.83
C LEU A 11 -6.14 -1.01 -5.17
N ASP A 12 -6.45 -2.31 -5.18
CA ASP A 12 -6.38 -3.17 -6.35
C ASP A 12 -7.63 -4.06 -6.41
N PRO A 13 -8.55 -3.81 -7.36
CA PRO A 13 -9.79 -4.56 -7.49
C PRO A 13 -9.58 -6.06 -7.75
N GLU A 14 -8.51 -6.45 -8.46
CA GLU A 14 -8.31 -7.83 -8.88
C GLU A 14 -7.86 -8.70 -7.70
N SER A 15 -6.93 -8.21 -6.89
CA SER A 15 -6.51 -8.89 -5.66
C SER A 15 -7.44 -8.63 -4.46
N GLY A 16 -8.33 -7.65 -4.56
CA GLY A 16 -9.13 -7.17 -3.43
C GLY A 16 -8.28 -6.48 -2.35
N ALA A 17 -7.09 -5.99 -2.70
CA ALA A 17 -6.23 -5.28 -1.77
C ALA A 17 -6.84 -3.94 -1.38
N GLU A 18 -6.70 -3.58 -0.11
CA GLU A 18 -7.18 -2.33 0.46
C GLU A 18 -6.02 -1.57 1.10
N ILE A 19 -6.11 -0.24 1.06
CA ILE A 19 -5.16 0.69 1.70
C ILE A 19 -5.87 1.57 2.71
N LYS A 20 -5.26 1.75 3.88
CA LYS A 20 -5.63 2.79 4.83
C LYS A 20 -4.51 3.82 4.91
N VAL A 21 -4.77 5.03 4.42
CA VAL A 21 -3.78 6.12 4.40
C VAL A 21 -3.70 6.76 5.79
N CYS A 22 -2.53 6.67 6.42
CA CYS A 22 -2.31 7.15 7.79
C CYS A 22 -1.69 8.55 7.81
N ARG A 23 -0.69 8.81 6.97
CA ARG A 23 -0.01 10.10 6.88
C ARG A 23 0.49 10.31 5.46
N LEU A 24 0.43 11.56 5.00
CA LEU A 24 0.95 12.00 3.72
C LEU A 24 1.84 13.22 3.97
N THR A 25 3.05 13.23 3.43
CA THR A 25 3.99 14.35 3.62
C THR A 25 4.30 15.00 2.27
N PRO A 26 3.63 16.11 1.90
CA PRO A 26 3.77 16.71 0.56
C PRO A 26 5.19 17.15 0.20
N SER A 27 6.00 17.57 1.18
CA SER A 27 7.36 18.07 0.96
C SER A 27 8.35 17.00 0.52
N THR A 28 8.16 15.75 0.95
CA THR A 28 9.03 14.61 0.62
C THR A 28 8.33 13.60 -0.30
N GLY A 29 7.01 13.67 -0.41
CA GLY A 29 6.19 12.69 -1.10
C GLY A 29 6.00 11.39 -0.32
N GLU A 30 6.34 11.36 0.98
CA GLU A 30 6.18 10.17 1.82
C GLU A 30 4.71 9.82 2.04
N ILE A 31 4.44 8.51 2.01
CA ILE A 31 3.16 7.90 2.32
C ILE A 31 3.38 6.92 3.47
N VAL A 32 2.63 7.08 4.55
CA VAL A 32 2.52 6.08 5.62
C VAL A 32 1.14 5.46 5.56
N CYS A 33 1.06 4.14 5.46
CA CYS A 33 -0.19 3.44 5.29
C CYS A 33 -0.21 2.07 5.96
N LEU A 34 -1.42 1.52 6.06
CA LEU A 34 -1.62 0.08 6.18
C LEU A 34 -2.10 -0.44 4.84
N ILE A 35 -1.64 -1.63 4.46
CA ILE A 35 -2.16 -2.36 3.30
C ILE A 35 -2.65 -3.72 3.79
N ARG A 36 -3.82 -4.14 3.31
CA ARG A 36 -4.39 -5.44 3.59
C ARG A 36 -4.69 -6.16 2.30
N VAL A 37 -4.27 -7.42 2.21
CA VAL A 37 -4.48 -8.26 1.02
C VAL A 37 -5.07 -9.60 1.45
N PRO A 38 -6.13 -10.10 0.78
CA PRO A 38 -6.70 -11.41 1.08
C PRO A 38 -5.70 -12.57 0.89
N ALA A 39 -5.96 -13.69 1.60
CA ALA A 39 -5.14 -14.90 1.49
C ALA A 39 -5.08 -15.44 0.06
N GLY A 40 -3.91 -15.90 -0.37
CA GLY A 40 -3.71 -16.51 -1.69
C GLY A 40 -3.75 -15.54 -2.86
N GLN A 41 -3.90 -14.23 -2.61
CA GLN A 41 -3.90 -13.21 -3.67
C GLN A 41 -2.50 -12.66 -3.92
N THR A 42 -2.29 -12.18 -5.14
CA THR A 42 -1.08 -11.46 -5.55
C THR A 42 -1.45 -10.02 -5.84
N LEU A 43 -0.84 -9.07 -5.14
CA LEU A 43 -1.01 -7.65 -5.46
C LEU A 43 -0.37 -7.39 -6.83
N ALA A 44 -1.09 -6.63 -7.68
CA ALA A 44 -0.62 -6.32 -9.02
C ALA A 44 0.82 -5.76 -9.03
N LYS A 45 1.57 -6.14 -10.06
CA LYS A 45 2.97 -5.76 -10.22
C LYS A 45 3.11 -4.24 -10.20
N HIS A 46 4.04 -3.75 -9.39
CA HIS A 46 4.23 -2.32 -9.22
C HIS A 46 5.69 -1.94 -9.02
N TYR A 47 6.02 -0.73 -9.46
CA TYR A 47 7.32 -0.10 -9.36
C TYR A 47 7.33 0.94 -8.24
N HIS A 48 8.41 1.02 -7.47
CA HIS A 48 8.62 2.07 -6.46
C HIS A 48 9.68 3.07 -6.91
N SER A 49 9.31 4.34 -6.99
CA SER A 49 10.25 5.43 -7.33
C SER A 49 11.20 5.79 -6.18
N GLY A 50 10.83 5.46 -4.94
CA GLY A 50 11.65 5.59 -3.75
C GLY A 50 11.67 4.29 -2.95
N THR A 51 12.14 4.37 -1.71
CA THR A 51 12.31 3.21 -0.83
C THR A 51 11.00 2.85 -0.13
N VAL A 52 10.89 1.59 0.30
CA VAL A 52 9.79 1.12 1.15
C VAL A 52 10.35 0.41 2.37
N ALA A 53 9.84 0.77 3.55
CA ALA A 53 10.02 0.00 4.76
C ALA A 53 8.68 -0.62 5.17
N VAL A 54 8.65 -1.94 5.31
CA VAL A 54 7.45 -2.72 5.61
C VAL A 54 7.62 -3.44 6.95
N TYR A 55 6.61 -3.39 7.81
CA TYR A 55 6.47 -4.26 8.97
C TYR A 55 5.21 -5.12 8.81
N THR A 56 5.36 -6.44 8.88
CA THR A 56 4.24 -7.37 8.76
C THR A 56 3.50 -7.46 10.10
N ILE A 57 2.24 -7.04 10.13
CA ILE A 57 1.41 -7.09 11.35
C ILE A 57 0.77 -8.46 11.51
N GLU A 58 0.22 -9.00 10.43
CA GLU A 58 -0.42 -10.31 10.39
C GLU A 58 -0.22 -10.96 9.01
N GLY A 59 -0.35 -12.28 8.95
CA GLY A 59 -0.24 -13.05 7.71
C GLY A 59 1.20 -13.38 7.31
N SER A 60 1.33 -13.83 6.07
CA SER A 60 2.59 -14.28 5.47
C SER A 60 2.59 -13.91 3.98
N TRP A 61 3.72 -13.43 3.47
CA TRP A 61 3.82 -13.00 2.08
C TRP A 61 5.25 -13.08 1.54
N SER A 62 5.38 -13.07 0.21
CA SER A 62 6.66 -13.19 -0.48
C SER A 62 6.61 -12.59 -1.89
N TYR A 63 7.76 -12.19 -2.44
CA TYR A 63 7.93 -11.89 -3.87
C TYR A 63 8.29 -13.13 -4.71
N GLY A 64 8.40 -14.32 -4.10
CA GLY A 64 8.88 -15.54 -4.78
C GLY A 64 10.40 -15.67 -4.85
N GLU A 65 11.14 -14.88 -4.06
CA GLU A 65 12.61 -14.79 -4.09
C GLU A 65 13.31 -15.67 -3.03
N GLY A 66 12.68 -16.78 -2.63
CA GLY A 66 13.28 -17.75 -1.70
C GLY A 66 13.17 -17.40 -0.21
N TRP A 67 12.41 -16.37 0.14
CA TRP A 67 12.08 -16.02 1.53
C TRP A 67 10.58 -15.72 1.69
N ILE A 68 10.08 -15.80 2.92
CA ILE A 68 8.71 -15.44 3.29
C ILE A 68 8.82 -14.47 4.47
N ALA A 69 8.08 -13.36 4.42
CA ALA A 69 7.92 -12.47 5.56
C ALA A 69 6.64 -12.85 6.31
N ASP A 70 6.80 -13.15 7.59
CA ASP A 70 5.72 -13.48 8.54
C ASP A 70 5.46 -12.30 9.48
N ALA A 71 4.40 -12.40 10.28
CA ALA A 71 4.08 -11.42 11.32
C ALA A 71 5.28 -11.17 12.25
N GLY A 72 5.67 -9.90 12.41
CA GLY A 72 6.86 -9.47 13.15
C GLY A 72 8.08 -9.17 12.29
N ASP A 73 8.10 -9.62 11.02
CA ASP A 73 9.23 -9.36 10.12
C ASP A 73 9.21 -7.95 9.53
N VAL A 74 10.41 -7.48 9.20
CA VAL A 74 10.63 -6.22 8.48
C VAL A 74 11.24 -6.53 7.12
N VAL A 75 10.67 -5.93 6.08
CA VAL A 75 11.20 -5.98 4.70
C VAL A 75 11.56 -4.56 4.29
N TYR A 76 12.70 -4.41 3.61
CA TYR A 76 13.13 -3.14 3.05
C TYR A 76 13.30 -3.28 1.54
N GLU A 77 12.65 -2.40 0.80
CA GLU A 77 12.70 -2.36 -0.66
C GLU A 77 13.54 -1.15 -1.12
N PRO A 78 14.57 -1.36 -1.95
CA PRO A 78 15.38 -0.27 -2.48
C PRO A 78 14.62 0.55 -3.53
N ALA A 79 14.95 1.83 -3.64
CA ALA A 79 14.40 2.66 -4.70
C ALA A 79 14.65 2.07 -6.09
N GLY A 80 13.62 2.09 -6.93
CA GLY A 80 13.66 1.53 -8.27
C GLY A 80 13.30 0.05 -8.35
N SER A 81 12.87 -0.59 -7.26
CA SER A 81 12.41 -1.99 -7.28
C SER A 81 11.03 -2.13 -7.92
N THR A 82 10.84 -3.24 -8.65
CA THR A 82 9.54 -3.67 -9.18
C THR A 82 9.24 -5.07 -8.68
N HIS A 83 8.03 -5.30 -8.15
CA HIS A 83 7.66 -6.59 -7.57
C HIS A 83 6.15 -6.83 -7.59
N ALA A 84 5.75 -8.07 -7.29
CA ALA A 84 4.37 -8.52 -7.21
C ALA A 84 4.21 -9.45 -5.98
N PRO A 85 3.90 -8.91 -4.79
CA PRO A 85 3.87 -9.70 -3.56
C PRO A 85 2.65 -10.61 -3.54
N THR A 86 2.88 -11.87 -3.17
CA THR A 86 1.85 -12.91 -3.03
C THR A 86 1.65 -13.27 -1.58
N MET A 87 0.40 -13.32 -1.15
CA MET A 87 0.01 -13.69 0.22
C MET A 87 0.01 -15.21 0.35
N THR A 88 1.03 -15.76 1.00
CA THR A 88 1.26 -17.21 1.12
C THR A 88 0.59 -17.83 2.34
N GLY A 89 0.11 -17.01 3.27
CA GLY A 89 -0.60 -17.44 4.46
C GLY A 89 -2.02 -17.97 4.19
N LYS A 90 -2.62 -18.59 5.22
CA LYS A 90 -4.03 -19.06 5.18
C LYS A 90 -5.05 -17.95 5.41
N GLY A 91 -4.63 -16.85 6.05
CA GLY A 91 -5.44 -15.68 6.35
C GLY A 91 -4.98 -14.46 5.55
N PRO A 92 -5.72 -13.34 5.63
CA PRO A 92 -5.27 -12.10 5.03
C PRO A 92 -3.93 -11.67 5.65
N THR A 93 -3.18 -10.90 4.89
CA THR A 93 -1.96 -10.24 5.36
C THR A 93 -2.25 -8.76 5.53
N THR A 94 -1.86 -8.19 6.67
CA THR A 94 -1.86 -6.74 6.88
C THR A 94 -0.43 -6.29 7.17
N ILE A 95 0.02 -5.26 6.45
CA ILE A 95 1.33 -4.64 6.63
C ILE A 95 1.20 -3.18 7.02
N PHE A 96 2.18 -2.67 7.76
CA PHE A 96 2.45 -1.24 7.92
C PHE A 96 3.60 -0.86 6.99
N ALA A 97 3.41 0.17 6.17
CA ALA A 97 4.41 0.59 5.21
C ALA A 97 4.70 2.10 5.31
N ILE A 98 5.98 2.43 5.15
CA ILE A 98 6.47 3.79 4.90
C ILE A 98 7.07 3.77 3.49
N ILE A 99 6.45 4.49 2.57
CA ILE A 99 6.82 4.54 1.15
C ILE A 99 7.32 5.95 0.85
N GLN A 100 8.52 6.05 0.29
CA GLN A 100 9.04 7.31 -0.25
C GLN A 100 8.66 7.45 -1.72
N GLY A 101 8.14 8.61 -2.10
CA GLY A 101 7.75 8.90 -3.48
C GLY A 101 6.45 8.20 -3.90
N ALA A 102 6.39 7.81 -5.16
CA ALA A 102 5.25 7.13 -5.77
C ALA A 102 5.49 5.62 -5.89
N PHE A 103 4.40 4.85 -5.81
CA PHE A 103 4.33 3.50 -6.34
C PHE A 103 3.39 3.46 -7.55
N GLU A 104 3.75 2.67 -8.55
CA GLU A 104 3.13 2.69 -9.88
C GLU A 104 2.78 1.27 -10.29
N PHE A 105 1.50 0.98 -10.49
CA PHE A 105 1.10 -0.29 -11.09
C PHE A 105 1.52 -0.32 -12.55
N VAL A 106 2.17 -1.40 -12.96
CA VAL A 106 2.77 -1.55 -14.28
C VAL A 106 2.37 -2.86 -14.94
N ASP A 107 2.23 -2.82 -16.26
CA ASP A 107 1.99 -4.03 -17.06
C ASP A 107 3.28 -4.81 -17.37
N ASP A 108 3.18 -5.87 -18.17
CA ASP A 108 4.31 -6.70 -18.60
C ASP A 108 5.27 -6.02 -19.57
N ALA A 109 4.84 -4.97 -20.25
CA ALA A 109 5.71 -4.12 -21.05
C ALA A 109 6.37 -2.99 -20.24
N GLY A 110 6.06 -2.87 -18.94
CA GLY A 110 6.55 -1.82 -18.06
C GLY A 110 5.81 -0.49 -18.22
N GLN A 111 4.65 -0.47 -18.88
CA GLN A 111 3.82 0.72 -18.98
C GLN A 111 3.07 0.97 -17.68
N ILE A 112 2.99 2.24 -17.29
CA ILE A 112 2.31 2.65 -16.06
C ILE A 112 0.80 2.64 -16.30
N LEU A 113 0.11 1.79 -15.55
CA LEU A 113 -1.35 1.68 -15.55
C LEU A 113 -1.98 2.66 -14.57
N ALA A 114 -1.36 2.83 -13.40
CA ALA A 114 -1.80 3.76 -12.38
C ALA A 114 -0.61 4.25 -11.55
N ARG A 115 -0.64 5.52 -11.15
CA ARG A 115 0.40 6.16 -10.34
C ARG A 115 -0.18 6.63 -9.01
N CYS A 116 0.32 6.07 -7.92
CA CYS A 116 -0.11 6.37 -6.57
C CYS A 116 0.92 7.27 -5.87
N THR A 117 0.74 8.58 -6.02
CA THR A 117 1.49 9.60 -5.25
C THR A 117 0.76 9.96 -3.97
N TRP A 118 1.43 10.70 -3.06
CA TRP A 118 0.75 11.28 -1.89
C TRP A 118 -0.51 12.06 -2.29
N LYS A 119 -0.44 12.82 -3.39
CA LYS A 119 -1.54 13.65 -3.86
C LYS A 119 -2.69 12.79 -4.40
N ALA A 120 -2.37 11.79 -5.22
CA ALA A 120 -3.38 10.89 -5.79
C ALA A 120 -4.15 10.16 -4.67
N LEU A 121 -3.43 9.66 -3.65
CA LEU A 121 -4.07 9.00 -2.51
C LEU A 121 -4.91 9.97 -1.67
N ASN A 122 -4.45 11.22 -1.49
CA ASN A 122 -5.23 12.23 -0.79
C ASN A 122 -6.54 12.56 -1.53
N ASP A 123 -6.49 12.67 -2.86
CA ASP A 123 -7.67 12.95 -3.68
C ASP A 123 -8.68 11.79 -3.57
N VAL A 124 -8.22 10.54 -3.68
CA VAL A 124 -9.07 9.34 -3.49
C VAL A 124 -9.67 9.29 -2.08
N TYR A 125 -8.89 9.58 -1.04
CA TYR A 125 -9.39 9.66 0.34
C TYR A 125 -10.50 10.69 0.49
N ILE A 126 -10.28 11.92 0.00
CA ILE A 126 -11.25 13.01 0.07
C ILE A 126 -12.54 12.65 -0.67
N GLU A 127 -12.43 12.11 -1.89
CA GLU A 127 -13.57 11.70 -2.68
C GLU A 127 -14.37 10.59 -1.99
N HIS A 128 -13.69 9.59 -1.44
CA HIS A 128 -14.32 8.50 -0.70
C HIS A 128 -15.06 9.02 0.54
N CYS A 129 -14.43 9.90 1.33
CA CYS A 129 -15.06 10.48 2.51
C CYS A 129 -16.29 11.32 2.14
N LYS A 130 -16.20 12.16 1.10
CA LYS A 130 -17.35 12.96 0.62
C LYS A 130 -18.50 12.06 0.16
N LYS A 131 -18.19 11.03 -0.64
CA LYS A 131 -19.20 10.10 -1.18
C LYS A 131 -19.98 9.38 -0.09
N HIS A 132 -19.35 9.06 1.04
CA HIS A 132 -19.96 8.29 2.13
C HIS A 132 -20.32 9.13 3.36
N GLY A 133 -20.19 10.46 3.30
CA GLY A 133 -20.48 11.35 4.42
C GLY A 133 -19.57 11.13 5.63
N LEU A 134 -18.33 10.67 5.41
CA LEU A 134 -17.37 10.41 6.47
C LEU A 134 -16.67 11.69 6.91
N LYS A 135 -16.38 11.79 8.21
CA LYS A 135 -15.59 12.89 8.75
C LYS A 135 -14.15 12.75 8.27
N MET A 136 -13.61 13.79 7.64
CA MET A 136 -12.24 13.82 7.14
C MET A 136 -11.24 14.26 8.22
N ARG A 137 -10.05 13.66 8.19
CA ARG A 137 -8.84 14.13 8.88
C ARG A 137 -7.91 14.78 7.88
N ASP A 138 -7.18 15.80 8.31
CA ASP A 138 -6.08 16.32 7.51
C ASP A 138 -4.93 15.29 7.54
N LEU A 139 -4.69 14.65 6.39
CA LEU A 139 -3.62 13.66 6.25
C LEU A 139 -2.25 14.31 6.05
N THR A 140 -2.19 15.63 5.81
CA THR A 140 -1.00 16.42 5.47
C THR A 140 -0.50 17.39 6.54
N ALA A 141 -1.30 17.69 7.56
CA ALA A 141 -0.93 18.48 8.74
C ALA A 141 -0.08 17.70 9.75
#